data_AF-A0A9J7AUM0-F1
#
_entry.id   AF-A0A9J7AUM0-F1
#
_cell.length_a   1.000
_cell.length_b   1.000
_cell.length_c   1.000
_cell.angle_alpha   90.00
_cell.angle_beta   90.00
_cell.angle_gamma   90.00
#
_symmetry.space_group_name_H-M   'P 1'
#
loop_
_entity.id
_entity.type
_entity.pdbx_description
1 polymer ?
#
loop_
_entity_poly.entity_id
_entity_poly.type
_entity_poly.pdbx_seq_one_letter_code
_entity_poly.pdbx_strand_id
1 'polypeptide(L)'
;MEGDRGGRAVLALIEDFFAALGRNDIPAMLECLSDGVIHDVNQGARRIGKPLFEAHCRRVLTCYRQTLSDLVIMVHPDGSRAAAEYTVSGSYVATDEGFPPAAGQDYTLAVGAFFEIGPGGITRITSHYNLRDWIALILVEGKDQKNGSEF
;
A
#
# COMPACT_ATOMS: atom_id res chain seq x y z
N MET A 1 14.37 -17.92 -23.86
CA MET A 1 13.33 -18.81 -23.28
C MET A 1 13.46 -18.98 -21.77
N GLU A 2 14.56 -18.57 -21.13
CA GLU A 2 14.74 -18.70 -19.67
C GLU A 2 14.16 -17.50 -18.89
N GLY A 3 14.25 -16.27 -19.43
CA GLY A 3 13.63 -15.07 -18.85
C GLY A 3 12.10 -15.12 -18.75
N ASP A 4 11.42 -15.65 -19.77
CA ASP A 4 9.94 -15.73 -19.80
C ASP A 4 9.33 -16.57 -18.66
N ARG A 5 10.07 -17.59 -18.17
CA ARG A 5 9.63 -18.38 -17.01
C ARG A 5 9.83 -17.62 -15.70
N GLY A 6 10.89 -16.83 -15.57
CA GLY A 6 11.13 -15.95 -14.43
C GLY A 6 10.07 -14.84 -14.33
N GLY A 7 9.75 -14.21 -15.46
CA GLY A 7 8.73 -13.15 -15.52
C GLY A 7 7.34 -13.61 -15.08
N ARG A 8 6.89 -14.80 -15.51
CA ARG A 8 5.59 -15.36 -15.10
C ARG A 8 5.51 -15.72 -13.61
N ALA A 9 6.58 -16.28 -13.05
CA ALA A 9 6.63 -16.59 -11.61
C ALA A 9 6.56 -15.32 -10.76
N VAL A 10 7.22 -14.26 -11.21
CA VAL A 10 7.20 -12.96 -10.53
C VAL A 10 5.86 -12.26 -10.66
N LEU A 11 5.20 -12.35 -11.82
CA LEU A 11 3.84 -11.83 -11.97
C LEU A 11 2.91 -12.47 -10.92
N ALA A 12 2.93 -13.80 -10.81
CA ALA A 12 2.12 -14.52 -9.81
C ALA A 12 2.45 -14.09 -8.38
N LEU A 13 3.74 -13.93 -8.04
CA LEU A 13 4.17 -13.44 -6.72
C LEU A 13 3.60 -12.05 -6.39
N ILE A 14 3.61 -11.13 -7.37
CA ILE A 14 3.07 -9.78 -7.18
C ILE A 14 1.54 -9.81 -7.11
N GLU A 15 0.87 -10.63 -7.93
CA GLU A 15 -0.58 -10.88 -7.85
C GLU A 15 -0.99 -11.41 -6.48
N ASP A 16 -0.27 -12.40 -5.94
CA ASP A 16 -0.51 -12.97 -4.62
C ASP A 16 -0.33 -11.93 -3.51
N PHE A 17 0.72 -11.11 -3.60
CA PHE A 17 0.94 -9.99 -2.68
C PHE A 17 -0.22 -8.99 -2.69
N PHE A 18 -0.68 -8.57 -3.88
CA PHE A 18 -1.82 -7.65 -3.99
C PHE A 18 -3.14 -8.28 -3.58
N ALA A 19 -3.34 -9.57 -3.83
CA ALA A 19 -4.51 -10.31 -3.37
C ALA A 19 -4.53 -10.39 -1.84
N ALA A 20 -3.40 -10.63 -1.19
CA ALA A 20 -3.27 -10.60 0.27
C ALA A 20 -3.51 -9.19 0.83
N LEU A 21 -2.93 -8.16 0.19
CA LEU A 21 -3.14 -6.76 0.55
C LEU A 21 -4.62 -6.36 0.46
N GLY A 22 -5.30 -6.74 -0.64
CA GLY A 22 -6.73 -6.47 -0.83
C GLY A 22 -7.65 -7.16 0.19
N ARG A 23 -7.20 -8.27 0.80
CA ARG A 23 -7.90 -8.94 1.92
C ARG A 23 -7.46 -8.45 3.31
N ASN A 24 -6.52 -7.51 3.39
CA ASN A 24 -5.87 -7.09 4.63
C ASN A 24 -5.17 -8.24 5.39
N ASP A 25 -4.70 -9.26 4.66
CA ASP A 25 -4.13 -10.50 5.18
C ASP A 25 -2.62 -10.34 5.39
N ILE A 26 -2.23 -9.83 6.57
CA ILE A 26 -0.82 -9.58 6.89
C ILE A 26 0.04 -10.85 6.83
N PRO A 27 -0.36 -11.99 7.40
CA PRO A 27 0.40 -13.23 7.27
C PRO A 27 0.69 -13.60 5.81
N ALA A 28 -0.32 -13.59 4.93
CA ALA A 28 -0.12 -13.90 3.51
C ALA A 28 0.77 -12.86 2.79
N MET A 29 0.66 -11.58 3.15
CA MET A 29 1.59 -10.55 2.64
C MET A 29 3.04 -10.89 3.03
N LEU A 30 3.28 -11.29 4.28
CA LEU A 30 4.61 -11.62 4.79
C LEU A 30 5.22 -12.87 4.13
N GLU A 31 4.41 -13.84 3.73
CA GLU A 31 4.86 -15.03 2.98
C GLU A 31 5.45 -14.68 1.61
N CYS A 32 5.01 -13.57 1.00
CA CYS A 32 5.53 -13.07 -0.27
C CYS A 32 6.90 -12.37 -0.13
N LEU A 33 7.34 -12.07 1.10
CA LEU A 33 8.51 -11.24 1.35
C LEU A 33 9.72 -12.08 1.76
N SER A 34 10.91 -11.61 1.37
CA SER A 34 12.16 -12.05 1.99
C SER A 34 12.25 -11.56 3.45
N ASP A 35 13.04 -12.24 4.28
CA ASP A 35 13.17 -11.89 5.71
C ASP A 35 13.77 -10.49 5.94
N GLY A 36 14.67 -10.08 5.04
CA GLY A 36 15.33 -8.78 5.05
C GLY A 36 14.66 -7.70 4.21
N VAL A 37 13.37 -7.86 3.86
CA VAL A 37 12.63 -6.96 2.97
C VAL A 37 12.81 -5.49 3.33
N ILE A 38 13.10 -4.66 2.34
CA ILE A 38 13.19 -3.22 2.46
C ILE A 38 11.84 -2.61 2.06
N HIS A 39 11.21 -1.85 2.95
CA HIS A 39 10.00 -1.09 2.65
C HIS A 39 10.27 0.41 2.73
N ASP A 40 10.35 1.02 1.56
CA ASP A 40 10.49 2.47 1.38
C ASP A 40 9.10 3.10 1.29
N VAL A 41 8.65 3.66 2.42
CA VAL A 41 7.34 4.30 2.52
C VAL A 41 7.36 5.65 1.83
N ASN A 42 6.30 5.95 1.08
CA ASN A 42 6.16 7.20 0.35
C ASN A 42 6.46 8.42 1.24
N GLN A 43 7.44 9.22 0.84
CA GLN A 43 7.89 10.44 1.55
C GLN A 43 8.19 10.21 3.05
N GLY A 44 8.59 8.99 3.43
CA GLY A 44 8.89 8.62 4.80
C GLY A 44 10.17 7.80 4.94
N ALA A 45 10.37 7.23 6.13
CA ALA A 45 11.56 6.44 6.43
C ALA A 45 11.52 5.02 5.83
N ARG A 46 12.70 4.53 5.45
CA ARG A 46 12.97 3.13 5.12
C ARG A 46 12.76 2.23 6.34
N ARG A 47 12.07 1.12 6.14
CA ARG A 47 11.88 0.03 7.11
C ARG A 47 12.57 -1.23 6.59
N ILE A 48 13.21 -2.00 7.47
CA ILE A 48 13.95 -3.21 7.08
C ILE A 48 13.47 -4.40 7.91
N GLY A 49 13.08 -5.46 7.21
CA GLY A 49 12.65 -6.73 7.74
C GLY A 49 11.14 -6.86 7.97
N LYS A 50 10.67 -8.11 7.96
CA LYS A 50 9.26 -8.49 8.17
C LYS A 50 8.62 -7.87 9.42
N PRO A 51 9.27 -7.80 10.60
CA PRO A 51 8.64 -7.22 11.80
C PRO A 51 8.27 -5.74 11.63
N LEU A 52 9.12 -4.94 10.95
CA LEU A 52 8.85 -3.52 10.71
C LEU A 52 7.81 -3.33 9.60
N PHE A 53 7.77 -4.23 8.61
CA PHE A 53 6.70 -4.25 7.61
C PHE A 53 5.34 -4.57 8.27
N GLU A 54 5.27 -5.61 9.10
CA GLU A 54 4.05 -5.99 9.83
C GLU A 54 3.54 -4.84 10.71
N ALA A 55 4.43 -4.21 11.50
CA ALA A 55 4.07 -3.07 12.34
C ALA A 55 3.48 -1.91 11.51
N HIS A 56 4.03 -1.67 10.32
CA HIS A 56 3.48 -0.68 9.40
C HIS A 56 2.08 -1.07 8.91
N CYS A 57 1.87 -2.31 8.47
CA CYS A 57 0.55 -2.78 8.03
C CYS A 57 -0.49 -2.68 9.14
N ARG A 58 -0.15 -3.06 10.38
CA ARG A 58 -1.04 -2.92 11.53
C ARG A 58 -1.44 -1.47 11.77
N ARG A 59 -0.49 -0.53 11.73
CA ARG A 59 -0.77 0.91 11.83
C ARG A 59 -1.70 1.39 10.71
N VAL A 60 -1.44 0.99 9.46
CA VAL A 60 -2.29 1.33 8.30
C VAL A 60 -3.72 0.82 8.52
N LEU A 61 -3.88 -0.44 8.95
CA LEU A 61 -5.21 -1.01 9.24
C LEU A 61 -5.88 -0.40 10.47
N THR A 62 -5.15 0.26 11.38
CA THR A 62 -5.76 1.07 12.44
C THR A 62 -6.34 2.36 11.88
N CYS A 63 -5.61 3.06 11.01
CA CYS A 63 -5.92 4.43 10.60
C CYS A 63 -6.81 4.51 9.34
N TYR A 64 -6.75 3.52 8.47
CA TYR A 64 -7.35 3.57 7.13
C TYR A 64 -8.25 2.36 6.85
N ARG A 65 -9.31 2.58 6.08
CA ARG A 65 -10.12 1.51 5.46
C ARG A 65 -10.03 1.69 3.96
N GLN A 66 -9.34 0.79 3.27
CA GLN A 66 -8.96 0.97 1.88
C GLN A 66 -9.35 -0.24 1.03
N THR A 67 -9.62 0.04 -0.24
CA THR A 67 -9.77 -0.94 -1.31
C THR A 67 -8.90 -0.54 -2.48
N LEU A 68 -8.37 -1.53 -3.19
CA LEU A 68 -7.53 -1.34 -4.36
C LEU A 68 -8.34 -1.68 -5.63
N SER A 69 -8.25 -0.84 -6.65
CA SER A 69 -8.82 -1.07 -7.98
C SER A 69 -7.82 -0.76 -9.08
N ASP A 70 -8.18 -1.08 -10.32
CA ASP A 70 -7.43 -0.70 -11.52
C ASP A 70 -5.96 -1.16 -11.51
N LEU A 71 -5.71 -2.32 -10.88
CA LEU A 71 -4.37 -2.88 -10.72
C LEU A 71 -3.80 -3.30 -12.08
N VAL A 72 -2.67 -2.71 -12.42
CA VAL A 72 -1.84 -3.07 -13.58
C VAL A 72 -0.46 -3.45 -13.07
N ILE A 73 -0.01 -4.67 -13.39
CA ILE A 73 1.31 -5.18 -13.01
C ILE A 73 2.20 -5.29 -14.25
N MET A 74 3.44 -4.84 -14.12
CA MET A 74 4.48 -4.93 -15.13
C MET A 74 5.69 -5.65 -14.54
N VAL A 75 6.23 -6.61 -15.26
CA VAL A 75 7.37 -7.42 -14.79
C VAL A 75 8.51 -7.32 -15.78
N HIS A 76 9.73 -7.11 -15.28
CA HIS A 76 10.91 -7.12 -16.12
C HIS A 76 11.19 -8.56 -16.62
N PRO A 77 11.60 -8.76 -17.88
CA PRO A 77 11.73 -10.10 -18.46
C PRO A 77 12.70 -11.06 -17.76
N ASP A 78 13.64 -10.57 -16.94
CA ASP A 78 14.54 -11.43 -16.16
C ASP A 78 14.00 -11.80 -14.77
N GLY A 79 12.83 -11.27 -14.38
CA GLY A 79 12.21 -11.51 -13.08
C GLY A 79 12.85 -10.78 -11.89
N SER A 80 13.86 -9.93 -12.09
CA SER A 80 14.51 -9.23 -10.98
C SER A 80 13.71 -8.03 -10.46
N ARG A 81 12.77 -7.50 -11.28
CA ARG A 81 12.03 -6.27 -11.02
C ARG A 81 10.57 -6.39 -11.43
N ALA A 82 9.70 -5.72 -10.69
CA ALA A 82 8.32 -5.49 -11.08
C ALA A 82 7.89 -4.06 -10.72
N ALA A 83 6.81 -3.60 -11.33
CA ALA A 83 6.12 -2.36 -11.01
C ALA A 83 4.61 -2.60 -11.02
N ALA A 84 3.87 -1.85 -10.21
CA ALA A 84 2.42 -1.86 -10.23
C ALA A 84 1.87 -0.44 -10.15
N GLU A 85 0.81 -0.18 -10.90
CA GLU A 85 -0.01 1.02 -10.77
C GLU A 85 -1.42 0.59 -10.38
N TYR A 86 -2.03 1.29 -9.43
CA TYR A 86 -3.35 0.96 -8.93
C TYR A 86 -4.01 2.20 -8.31
N THR A 87 -5.32 2.17 -8.24
CA THR A 87 -6.12 3.17 -7.53
C THR A 87 -6.36 2.70 -6.10
N VAL A 88 -6.13 3.56 -5.11
CA VAL A 88 -6.57 3.36 -3.74
C VAL A 88 -7.77 4.25 -3.48
N SER A 89 -8.89 3.65 -3.09
CA SER A 89 -10.04 4.35 -2.53
C SER A 89 -10.19 3.97 -1.07
N GLY A 90 -10.37 4.94 -0.18
CA GLY A 90 -10.50 4.62 1.24
C GLY A 90 -11.02 5.76 2.10
N SER A 91 -11.20 5.44 3.37
CA SER A 91 -11.66 6.35 4.42
C SER A 91 -10.60 6.47 5.51
N TYR A 92 -10.38 7.69 6.01
CA TYR A 92 -9.47 7.99 7.12
C TYR A 92 -10.22 7.96 8.45
N VAL A 93 -10.09 6.85 9.18
CA VAL A 93 -11.00 6.49 10.30
C VAL A 93 -10.41 6.68 11.69
N ALA A 94 -9.08 6.76 11.81
CA ALA A 94 -8.40 7.10 13.05
C ALA A 94 -7.16 7.94 12.74
N THR A 95 -6.86 8.91 13.61
CA THR A 95 -5.76 9.85 13.39
C THR A 95 -4.42 9.12 13.37
N ASP A 96 -3.70 9.23 12.26
CA ASP A 96 -2.34 8.74 12.10
C ASP A 96 -1.35 9.81 12.56
N GLU A 97 -0.29 9.38 13.24
CA GLU A 97 0.68 10.30 13.82
C GLU A 97 1.37 11.14 12.74
N GLY A 98 1.43 12.46 12.97
CA GLY A 98 2.01 13.41 12.02
C GLY A 98 1.04 13.93 10.95
N PHE A 99 -0.23 13.50 10.96
CA PHE A 99 -1.26 13.96 10.04
C PHE A 99 -2.42 14.68 10.74
N PRO A 100 -3.26 15.44 9.98
CA PRO A 100 -4.47 16.05 10.50
C PRO A 100 -5.44 15.05 11.17
N PRO A 101 -6.39 15.51 12.00
CA PRO A 101 -7.37 14.65 12.64
C PRO A 101 -8.22 13.84 11.64
N ALA A 102 -8.43 12.57 11.96
CA ALA A 102 -9.39 11.74 11.23
C ALA A 102 -10.82 12.08 11.65
N ALA A 103 -11.69 12.23 10.66
CA ALA A 103 -13.13 12.44 10.82
C ALA A 103 -13.96 11.52 9.90
N GLY A 104 -13.33 10.51 9.29
CA GLY A 104 -13.97 9.63 8.31
C GLY A 104 -13.93 10.19 6.88
N GLN A 105 -12.94 11.02 6.55
CA GLN A 105 -12.79 11.60 5.21
C GLN A 105 -12.51 10.51 4.19
N ASP A 106 -13.27 10.51 3.11
CA ASP A 106 -13.03 9.64 1.97
C ASP A 106 -12.01 10.25 1.01
N TYR A 107 -11.20 9.41 0.40
CA TYR A 107 -10.20 9.83 -0.57
C TYR A 107 -10.01 8.75 -1.65
N THR A 108 -9.59 9.21 -2.84
CA THR A 108 -9.15 8.36 -3.93
C THR A 108 -7.84 8.92 -4.48
N LEU A 109 -6.85 8.05 -4.71
CA LEU A 109 -5.56 8.43 -5.29
C LEU A 109 -4.98 7.31 -6.15
N ALA A 110 -4.22 7.71 -7.17
CA ALA A 110 -3.35 6.80 -7.90
C ALA A 110 -2.08 6.53 -7.09
N VAL A 111 -1.66 5.27 -7.06
CA VAL A 111 -0.45 4.80 -6.39
C VAL A 111 0.39 3.99 -7.37
N GLY A 112 1.68 4.27 -7.39
CA GLY A 112 2.69 3.43 -8.05
C GLY A 112 3.53 2.71 -7.02
N ALA A 113 3.87 1.46 -7.27
CA ALA A 113 4.82 0.69 -6.46
C ALA A 113 5.88 0.03 -7.33
N PHE A 114 7.13 0.02 -6.86
CA PHE A 114 8.25 -0.67 -7.51
C PHE A 114 8.80 -1.75 -6.59
N PHE A 115 9.16 -2.88 -7.19
CA PHE A 115 9.59 -4.08 -6.49
C PHE A 115 10.97 -4.54 -6.97
N GLU A 116 11.77 -5.05 -6.04
CA GLU A 116 12.91 -5.93 -6.33
C GLU A 116 12.59 -7.34 -5.84
N ILE A 117 13.04 -8.32 -6.61
CA ILE A 117 12.82 -9.74 -6.36
C ILE A 117 14.18 -10.41 -6.19
N GLY A 118 14.27 -11.31 -5.22
CA GLY A 118 15.47 -12.08 -4.96
C GLY A 118 15.17 -13.37 -4.21
N PRO A 119 16.18 -13.98 -3.58
CA PRO A 119 16.00 -15.16 -2.75
C PRO A 119 14.94 -14.91 -1.67
N GLY A 120 13.93 -15.78 -1.61
CA GLY A 120 12.84 -15.68 -0.63
C GLY A 120 11.70 -14.72 -1.00
N GLY A 121 11.62 -14.22 -2.24
CA GLY A 121 10.48 -13.44 -2.73
C GLY A 121 10.80 -11.96 -2.91
N ILE A 122 9.90 -11.08 -2.48
CA ILE A 122 10.05 -9.63 -2.59
C ILE A 122 11.12 -9.14 -1.60
N THR A 123 12.17 -8.51 -2.12
CA THR A 123 13.30 -7.97 -1.33
C THR A 123 13.20 -6.47 -1.10
N ARG A 124 12.49 -5.75 -1.98
CA ARG A 124 12.21 -4.33 -1.79
C ARG A 124 10.81 -3.96 -2.30
N ILE A 125 10.15 -3.09 -1.56
CA ILE A 125 8.91 -2.40 -1.95
C ILE A 125 9.15 -0.91 -1.78
N THR A 126 8.89 -0.13 -2.83
CA THR A 126 8.89 1.33 -2.78
C THR A 126 7.59 1.85 -3.34
N SER A 127 6.83 2.58 -2.54
CA SER A 127 5.53 3.11 -2.93
C SER A 127 5.60 4.63 -3.16
N HIS A 128 4.87 5.10 -4.16
CA HIS A 128 4.79 6.49 -4.55
C HIS A 128 3.34 6.91 -4.78
N TYR A 129 2.99 8.06 -4.24
CA TYR A 129 1.77 8.78 -4.54
C TYR A 129 1.96 10.26 -4.18
N ASN A 130 1.06 11.12 -4.66
CA ASN A 130 1.11 12.52 -4.31
C ASN A 130 0.57 12.74 -2.87
N LEU A 131 1.49 12.80 -1.90
CA LEU A 131 1.12 13.02 -0.49
C LEU A 131 0.42 14.37 -0.28
N ARG A 132 0.81 15.41 -1.04
CA ARG A 132 0.20 16.73 -0.93
C ARG A 132 -1.27 16.69 -1.35
N ASP A 133 -1.58 15.99 -2.44
CA ASP A 133 -2.96 15.83 -2.89
C ASP A 133 -3.77 15.02 -1.88
N TRP A 134 -3.20 13.94 -1.34
CA TRP A 134 -3.86 13.17 -0.28
C TRP A 134 -4.14 14.01 0.97
N ILE A 135 -3.18 14.81 1.44
CA ILE A 135 -3.37 15.74 2.56
C ILE A 135 -4.50 16.73 2.24
N ALA A 136 -4.53 17.28 1.02
CA ALA A 136 -5.58 18.20 0.61
C ALA A 136 -6.97 17.53 0.69
N LEU A 137 -7.10 16.26 0.30
CA LEU A 137 -8.36 15.50 0.38
C LEU A 137 -8.85 15.32 1.84
N ILE A 138 -7.95 14.99 2.77
CA ILE A 138 -8.34 14.78 4.18
C ILE A 138 -8.49 16.09 4.99
N LEU A 139 -8.04 17.21 4.44
CA LEU A 139 -8.26 18.55 5.01
C LEU A 139 -9.61 19.16 4.59
N VAL A 140 -10.29 18.61 3.58
CA VAL A 140 -11.62 19.09 3.21
C VAL A 140 -12.60 18.77 4.34
N GLU A 141 -13.04 19.81 5.05
CA GLU A 141 -14.11 19.69 6.04
C GLU A 141 -15.41 19.26 5.33
N GLY A 142 -15.96 18.11 5.72
CA GLY A 142 -17.14 17.57 5.07
C GLY A 142 -17.88 16.50 5.86
N LYS A 143 -18.52 16.91 6.96
CA LYS A 143 -19.98 16.77 7.15
C LYS A 143 -20.38 17.65 8.33
N ASP A 144 -21.32 18.55 8.09
CA ASP A 144 -22.03 19.32 9.10
C ASP A 144 -22.27 18.50 10.37
N GLN A 145 -21.77 18.97 11.51
CA GLN A 145 -22.39 18.70 12.80
C GLN A 145 -23.77 19.38 12.78
N LYS A 146 -24.75 18.76 12.12
CA LYS A 146 -26.16 18.97 12.48
C LYS A 146 -26.37 18.34 13.85
N ASN A 147 -26.10 19.13 14.88
CA ASN A 147 -26.77 19.09 16.17
C ASN A 147 -26.78 20.52 16.74
N GLY A 148 -27.41 21.41 15.99
CA GLY A 148 -27.91 22.69 16.46
C GLY A 148 -29.42 22.73 16.24
N SER A 149 -30.15 22.56 17.35
CA SER A 149 -31.52 23.03 17.64
C SER A 149 -32.67 22.76 16.65
N GLU A 150 -33.59 21.90 17.08
CA GLU A 150 -35.07 21.96 16.97
C GLU A 150 -35.54 20.72 17.77
N PHE A 151 -36.16 20.76 18.97
CA PHE A 151 -37.08 21.67 19.65
C PHE A 151 -36.73 21.79 21.14
#